data_AF-A0A8T3TCD9-F1
#
_entry.id   AF-A0A8T3TCD9-F1
#
_cell.length_a   1.000
_cell.length_b   1.000
_cell.length_c   1.000
_cell.angle_alpha   90.00
_cell.angle_beta   90.00
_cell.angle_gamma   90.00
#
_symmetry.space_group_name_H-M   'P 1'
#
loop_
_entity.id
_entity.type
_entity.pdbx_description
1 polymer ?
#
loop_
_entity_poly.entity_id
_entity_poly.type
_entity_poly.pdbx_seq_one_letter_code
_entity_poly.pdbx_strand_id
1 'polypeptide(L)'
;MNPDLASLGRSFGGVIRAQREARGIDLDGLSQAIGGSPSKGFLARVEDGMVGPSSSLVLKLAGVLGLPADLMLNASGFATESQRMDALSALENATGTRRPTNGV
;
A
#
# COMPACT_ATOMS: atom_id res chain seq x y z
N MET A 1 -15.88 12.56 8.29
CA MET A 1 -14.75 12.11 9.13
C MET A 1 -13.86 11.27 8.23
N ASN A 2 -12.71 11.81 7.80
CA ASN A 2 -11.83 11.13 6.85
C ASN A 2 -10.85 10.30 7.68
N PRO A 3 -10.89 8.96 7.64
CA PRO A 3 -9.98 8.16 8.45
C PRO A 3 -8.57 8.29 7.87
N ASP A 4 -7.68 8.82 8.70
CA ASP A 4 -6.25 8.94 8.44
C ASP A 4 -5.66 7.58 8.02
N LEU A 5 -5.22 7.50 6.76
CA LEU A 5 -4.60 6.31 6.16
C LEU A 5 -3.37 5.85 6.95
N ALA A 6 -2.76 6.74 7.74
CA ALA A 6 -1.59 6.45 8.57
C ALA A 6 -1.92 5.77 9.90
N SER A 7 -3.17 5.84 10.38
CA SER A 7 -3.54 5.38 11.75
C SER A 7 -4.01 3.93 11.84
N LEU A 8 -4.30 3.28 10.71
CA LEU A 8 -4.83 1.92 10.64
C LEU A 8 -3.90 1.12 9.76
N GLY A 9 -3.24 0.09 10.29
CA GLY A 9 -2.35 -0.83 9.58
C GLY A 9 -3.03 -1.62 8.45
N ARG A 10 -3.54 -0.93 7.43
CA ARG A 10 -4.09 -1.49 6.21
C ARG A 10 -2.92 -1.69 5.24
N SER A 11 -2.74 -2.94 4.81
CA SER A 11 -1.85 -3.26 3.70
C SER A 11 -2.25 -2.47 2.45
N PHE A 12 -1.31 -2.28 1.52
CA PHE A 12 -1.58 -1.65 0.22
C PHE A 12 -2.84 -2.20 -0.45
N GLY A 13 -2.96 -3.53 -0.48
CA GLY A 13 -4.13 -4.21 -1.01
C GLY A 13 -5.43 -3.87 -0.27
N GLY A 14 -5.38 -3.74 1.07
CA GLY A 14 -6.50 -3.28 1.88
C GLY A 14 -6.91 -1.83 1.59
N VAL A 15 -5.95 -0.94 1.29
CA VAL A 15 -6.25 0.45 0.87
C VAL A 15 -6.97 0.47 -0.48
N ILE A 16 -6.50 -0.32 -1.45
CA ILE A 16 -7.17 -0.46 -2.75
C ILE A 16 -8.60 -0.93 -2.56
N ARG A 17 -8.79 -2.02 -1.81
CA ARG A 17 -10.11 -2.62 -1.54
C ARG A 17 -11.07 -1.61 -0.92
N ALA A 18 -10.64 -0.94 0.15
CA ALA A 18 -11.48 0.05 0.83
C ALA A 18 -11.90 1.20 -0.08
N GLN A 19 -10.98 1.71 -0.92
CA GLN A 19 -11.27 2.83 -1.82
C GLN A 19 -12.12 2.41 -3.02
N ARG A 20 -11.93 1.18 -3.51
CA ARG A 20 -12.76 0.56 -4.54
C ARG A 20 -14.20 0.40 -4.04
N GLU A 21 -14.39 -0.12 -2.84
CA GLU A 21 -15.70 -0.32 -2.21
C GLU A 21 -16.40 0.99 -1.87
N ALA A 22 -15.66 2.00 -1.39
CA ALA A 22 -16.21 3.34 -1.16
C ALA A 22 -16.76 4.00 -2.44
N ARG A 23 -16.32 3.55 -3.62
CA ARG A 23 -16.79 3.99 -4.94
C ARG A 23 -17.89 3.11 -5.52
N GLY A 24 -18.29 2.03 -4.83
CA GLY A 24 -19.34 1.13 -5.29
C GLY A 24 -18.98 0.30 -6.53
N ILE A 25 -17.69 0.13 -6.83
CA ILE A 25 -17.24 -0.69 -7.97
C ILE A 25 -16.67 -2.02 -7.49
N ASP A 26 -16.86 -3.07 -8.29
CA ASP A 26 -16.23 -4.37 -8.06
C ASP A 26 -14.85 -4.44 -8.76
N LEU A 27 -14.18 -5.59 -8.66
CA LEU A 27 -12.86 -5.78 -9.27
C LEU A 27 -12.90 -5.71 -10.80
N ASP A 28 -14.03 -6.06 -11.41
CA ASP A 28 -14.19 -5.97 -12.87
C ASP A 28 -14.34 -4.50 -13.28
N GLY A 29 -15.17 -3.74 -12.57
CA GLY A 29 -15.30 -2.30 -12.72
C GLY A 29 -13.98 -1.56 -12.50
N LEU A 30 -13.18 -1.96 -11.50
CA LEU A 30 -11.84 -1.42 -11.30
C LEU A 30 -10.92 -1.72 -12.50
N SER A 31 -10.93 -2.96 -13.00
CA SER A 31 -10.20 -3.36 -14.21
C SER A 31 -10.59 -2.51 -15.42
N GLN A 32 -11.88 -2.29 -15.65
CA GLN A 32 -12.35 -1.44 -16.75
C GLN A 32 -11.91 0.02 -16.56
N ALA A 33 -11.99 0.55 -15.34
CA ALA A 33 -11.62 1.93 -15.04
C ALA A 33 -10.13 2.24 -15.28
N ILE A 34 -9.23 1.25 -15.13
CA ILE A 34 -7.79 1.38 -15.43
C ILE A 34 -7.43 1.04 -16.90
N GLY A 35 -8.42 0.84 -17.76
CA GLY A 35 -8.26 0.58 -19.20
C GLY A 35 -8.35 -0.90 -19.61
N GLY A 36 -9.00 -1.75 -18.80
CA GLY A 36 -9.26 -3.16 -19.10
C GLY A 36 -8.12 -4.13 -18.80
N SER A 37 -7.00 -3.65 -18.28
CA SER A 37 -5.84 -4.48 -17.91
C SER A 37 -5.10 -3.89 -16.71
N PRO A 38 -4.73 -4.71 -15.70
CA PRO A 38 -4.85 -6.17 -15.63
C PRO A 38 -6.23 -6.68 -15.19
N SER A 39 -6.48 -7.99 -15.35
CA SER A 39 -7.77 -8.63 -15.07
C SER A 39 -8.19 -8.58 -13.60
N LYS A 40 -9.49 -8.77 -13.33
CA LYS A 40 -10.05 -8.84 -11.97
C LYS A 40 -9.35 -9.86 -11.06
N GLY A 41 -8.90 -10.99 -11.60
CA GLY A 41 -8.20 -12.03 -10.83
C GLY A 41 -6.78 -11.61 -10.43
N PHE A 42 -6.11 -10.82 -11.28
CA PHE A 42 -4.84 -10.20 -10.89
C PHE A 42 -5.07 -9.16 -9.80
N LEU A 43 -6.06 -8.29 -9.96
CA LEU A 43 -6.41 -7.27 -8.97
C LEU A 43 -6.79 -7.88 -7.60
N ALA A 44 -7.51 -9.00 -7.58
CA ALA A 44 -7.80 -9.73 -6.35
C ALA A 44 -6.51 -10.14 -5.60
N ARG A 45 -5.54 -10.72 -6.34
CA ARG A 45 -4.24 -11.10 -5.76
C ARG A 45 -3.43 -9.91 -5.27
N VAL A 46 -3.58 -8.73 -5.90
CA VAL A 46 -2.99 -7.48 -5.41
C VAL A 46 -3.67 -7.04 -4.11
N GLU A 47 -5.00 -7.07 -4.05
CA GLU A 47 -5.75 -6.71 -2.83
C GLU A 47 -5.44 -7.64 -1.65
N ASP A 48 -5.17 -8.92 -1.92
CA ASP A 48 -4.80 -9.91 -0.91
C ASP A 48 -3.30 -9.92 -0.59
N GLY A 49 -2.50 -9.06 -1.24
CA GLY A 49 -1.05 -8.96 -1.01
C GLY A 49 -0.23 -10.13 -1.56
N MET A 50 -0.81 -10.98 -2.40
CA MET A 50 -0.17 -12.15 -3.00
C MET A 50 0.76 -11.79 -4.15
N VAL A 51 0.49 -10.67 -4.84
CA VAL A 51 1.28 -10.19 -5.98
C VAL A 51 1.47 -8.68 -5.88
N GLY A 52 2.71 -8.22 -6.07
CA GLY A 52 3.02 -6.80 -6.20
C GLY A 52 2.69 -6.26 -7.59
N PRO A 53 2.01 -5.10 -7.72
CA PRO A 53 1.79 -4.45 -9.02
C PRO A 53 3.06 -3.74 -9.52
N SER A 54 3.12 -3.44 -10.82
CA SER A 54 4.13 -2.52 -11.37
C SER A 54 3.88 -1.08 -10.91
N SER A 55 4.91 -0.23 -10.93
CA SER A 55 4.78 1.20 -10.63
C SER A 55 3.79 1.90 -11.56
N SER A 56 3.80 1.54 -12.85
CA SER A 56 2.82 2.02 -13.84
C SER A 56 1.38 1.67 -13.47
N LEU A 57 1.14 0.49 -12.91
CA LEU A 57 -0.18 0.09 -12.44
C LEU A 57 -0.56 0.82 -11.15
N VAL A 58 0.38 1.01 -10.21
CA VAL A 58 0.17 1.80 -8.99
C VAL A 58 -0.30 3.22 -9.33
N LEU A 59 0.32 3.87 -10.33
CA LEU A 59 -0.08 5.20 -10.80
C LEU A 59 -1.49 5.23 -11.39
N LYS A 60 -1.86 4.22 -12.20
CA LYS A 60 -3.22 4.10 -12.74
C LYS A 60 -4.25 3.92 -11.62
N LEU A 61 -3.97 3.04 -10.67
CA LEU A 61 -4.82 2.81 -9.51
C LEU A 61 -4.98 4.09 -8.69
N ALA A 62 -3.92 4.86 -8.49
CA ALA A 62 -3.97 6.13 -7.79
C ALA A 62 -4.94 7.12 -8.47
N GLY A 63 -4.85 7.25 -9.79
CA GLY A 63 -5.75 8.11 -10.58
C GLY A 63 -7.22 7.70 -10.49
N VAL A 64 -7.51 6.41 -10.68
CA VAL A 64 -8.90 5.89 -10.63
C VAL A 64 -9.48 5.96 -9.22
N LEU A 65 -8.67 5.66 -8.20
CA LEU A 65 -9.10 5.66 -6.80
C LEU A 65 -9.03 7.05 -6.16
N GLY A 66 -8.58 8.07 -6.88
CA GLY A 66 -8.47 9.44 -6.38
C GLY A 66 -7.53 9.56 -5.19
N LEU A 67 -6.46 8.77 -5.19
CA LEU A 67 -5.45 8.76 -4.13
C LEU A 67 -4.19 9.48 -4.61
N PRO A 68 -3.43 10.12 -3.70
CA PRO A 68 -2.14 10.71 -4.05
C PRO A 68 -1.17 9.63 -4.57
N ALA A 69 -0.55 9.88 -5.72
CA ALA A 69 0.39 8.95 -6.35
C ALA A 69 1.59 8.62 -5.45
N ASP A 70 2.17 9.63 -4.78
CA ASP A 70 3.33 9.44 -3.90
C ASP A 70 3.01 8.53 -2.70
N LEU A 71 1.80 8.67 -2.14
CA LEU A 71 1.34 7.81 -1.04
C LEU A 71 1.17 6.37 -1.53
N MET A 72 0.55 6.19 -2.70
CA MET A 72 0.33 4.88 -3.30
C MET A 72 1.64 4.16 -3.65
N LEU A 73 2.63 4.88 -4.19
CA LEU A 73 3.96 4.35 -4.51
C LEU A 73 4.74 3.93 -3.25
N ASN A 74 4.66 4.72 -2.17
CA ASN A 74 5.26 4.35 -0.89
C ASN A 74 4.55 3.14 -0.26
N ALA A 75 3.21 3.13 -0.29
CA ALA A 75 2.42 2.07 0.30
C ALA A 75 2.56 0.73 -0.44
N SER A 76 2.74 0.74 -1.76
CA SER A 76 2.82 -0.48 -2.59
C SER A 76 4.02 -1.36 -2.31
N GLY A 77 4.92 -0.98 -1.39
CA GLY A 77 5.93 -1.89 -0.89
C GLY A 77 6.95 -2.31 -1.96
N PHE A 78 7.43 -1.38 -2.79
CA PHE A 78 8.74 -1.57 -3.44
C PHE A 78 9.89 -1.75 -2.42
N ALA A 79 9.59 -1.68 -1.12
CA ALA A 79 10.37 -2.29 -0.07
C ALA A 79 9.91 -3.75 0.18
N THR A 80 10.75 -4.71 -0.24
CA THR A 80 10.76 -6.11 0.22
C THR A 80 10.69 -6.21 1.75
N GLU A 81 10.38 -7.40 2.29
CA GLU A 81 10.43 -7.62 3.75
C GLU A 81 11.80 -7.20 4.34
N SER A 82 12.89 -7.45 3.59
CA SER A 82 14.22 -6.93 3.93
C SER A 82 14.22 -5.41 4.05
N GLN A 83 13.76 -4.70 3.02
CA GLN A 83 13.79 -3.23 2.99
C GLN A 83 12.82 -2.60 4.01
N ARG A 84 11.73 -3.27 4.35
CA ARG A 84 10.84 -2.90 5.46
C ARG A 84 11.56 -3.01 6.80
N MET A 85 12.27 -4.12 7.01
CA MET A 85 13.06 -4.35 8.22
C MET A 85 14.26 -3.42 8.31
N ASP A 86 14.89 -3.08 7.18
CA ASP A 86 15.97 -2.09 7.10
C ASP A 86 15.46 -0.68 7.42
N ALA A 87 14.30 -0.30 6.87
CA ALA A 87 13.67 0.99 7.18
C ALA A 87 13.24 1.09 8.64
N LEU A 88 12.68 0.01 9.21
CA LEU A 88 12.35 -0.08 10.64
C LEU A 88 13.60 0.06 11.51
N SER A 89 14.67 -0.68 11.18
CA SER A 89 15.95 -0.61 11.90
C SER A 89 16.58 0.78 11.81
N ALA A 90 16.50 1.44 10.65
CA ALA A 90 17.01 2.80 10.45
C ALA A 90 16.21 3.83 11.28
N LEU A 91 14.88 3.67 11.37
CA LEU A 91 14.03 4.51 12.21
C LEU A 91 14.30 4.31 13.70
N GLU A 92 14.51 3.08 14.17
CA GLU A 92 14.90 2.77 15.55
C GLU A 92 16.24 3.43 15.91
N ASN A 93 17.22 3.39 15.00
CA ASN A 93 18.50 4.07 15.18
C ASN A 93 18.36 5.59 15.20
N ALA A 94 17.53 6.15 14.32
CA ALA A 94 17.30 7.59 14.22
C ALA A 94 16.48 8.16 15.41
N THR A 95 15.59 7.35 16.00
CA THR A 95 14.75 7.76 17.13
C THR A 95 15.42 7.54 18.48
N GLY A 96 16.60 6.91 18.53
CA GLY A 96 17.46 6.97 19.70
C GLY A 96 16.85 6.35 20.96
N THR A 97 16.02 5.32 20.85
CA THR A 97 15.78 4.41 22.00
C THR A 97 17.04 3.58 22.24
N ARG A 98 18.09 4.24 22.73
CA ARG A 98 19.11 3.59 23.55
C ARG A 98 18.34 2.97 24.71
N ARG A 99 18.12 1.66 24.68
CA ARG A 99 17.84 0.91 25.90
C ARG A 99 18.97 1.28 26.87
N PRO A 100 18.71 1.86 28.05
CA PRO A 100 19.78 2.12 28.99
C PRO A 100 20.45 0.78 29.27
N THR A 101 21.71 0.67 28.85
CA THR A 101 22.60 -0.36 29.36
C THR A 101 22.77 -0.02 30.83
N ASN A 102 22.03 -0.70 31.71
CA ASN A 102 22.39 -0.76 33.12
C ASN A 102 23.75 -1.44 33.20
N GLY A 103 24.79 -0.62 33.16
CA GLY A 103 26.15 -1.01 33.45
C GLY A 103 26.37 -0.93 34.95
N VAL A 104 26.77 -2.09 35.49
CA VAL A 104 27.40 -2.37 36.80
C VAL A 104 26.53 -2.19 38.04
#